data_AF-A0A1W6MV87-F1
#
_entry.id   AF-A0A1W6MV87-F1
#
_cell.length_a   1.000
_cell.length_b   1.000
_cell.length_c   1.000
_cell.angle_alpha   90.00
_cell.angle_beta   90.00
_cell.angle_gamma   90.00
#
_symmetry.space_group_name_H-M   'P 1'
#
loop_
_entity.id
_entity.type
_entity.pdbx_description
1 polymer ?
#
loop_
_entity_poly.entity_id
_entity_poly.type
_entity_poly.pdbx_seq_one_letter_code
_entity_poly.pdbx_strand_id
1 'polypeptide(L)'
;MPNPGQHTIKIGASGPTVERLQRALRRTPNLGIVVDGVFGPQLEAAVRSFQQGAGLTVDGVVGPQTWAALPDGGPMPTLHDGSSGDAVKSLQKVLSTGATDWGVTPGAIDGQLGPKTKASVIAFQKWGGVTQDGIVGDQTWAVSLHAASATLETAVGLNFVIG
;
A
#
# COMPACT_ATOMS: atom_id res chain seq x y z
N MET A 1 8.93 10.44 1.94
CA MET A 1 10.32 10.70 1.51
C MET A 1 10.79 9.48 0.71
N PRO A 2 11.76 9.56 -0.19
CA PRO A 2 12.41 8.37 -0.78
C PRO A 2 12.94 7.42 0.31
N ASN A 3 13.56 6.31 -0.05
CA ASN A 3 14.13 5.36 0.93
C ASN A 3 15.66 5.56 1.17
N PRO A 4 16.18 6.75 1.52
CA PRO A 4 17.62 6.95 1.67
C PRO A 4 18.14 6.24 2.92
N GLY A 5 19.40 5.78 2.86
CA GLY A 5 20.10 5.18 3.99
C GLY A 5 19.68 3.75 4.33
N GLN A 6 18.82 3.11 3.53
CA GLN A 6 18.51 1.69 3.71
C GLN A 6 19.71 0.82 3.33
N HIS A 7 19.89 -0.28 4.09
CA HIS A 7 20.93 -1.25 3.79
C HIS A 7 20.68 -1.93 2.44
N THR A 8 21.76 -2.29 1.75
CA THR A 8 21.68 -3.10 0.53
C THR A 8 21.15 -4.48 0.88
N ILE A 9 20.03 -4.89 0.26
CA ILE A 9 19.40 -6.19 0.49
C ILE A 9 19.28 -6.98 -0.82
N LYS A 10 19.29 -8.31 -0.72
CA LYS A 10 19.21 -9.27 -1.83
C LYS A 10 18.47 -10.53 -1.39
N ILE A 11 18.24 -11.46 -2.31
CA ILE A 11 17.62 -12.76 -2.02
C ILE A 11 18.21 -13.42 -0.77
N GLY A 12 17.35 -13.96 0.08
CA GLY A 12 17.68 -14.54 1.38
C GLY A 12 17.68 -13.56 2.55
N ALA A 13 17.58 -12.25 2.30
CA ALA A 13 17.36 -11.26 3.37
C ALA A 13 15.94 -11.38 3.96
N SER A 14 15.79 -10.99 5.22
CA SER A 14 14.49 -10.90 5.89
C SER A 14 14.43 -9.76 6.90
N GLY A 15 13.21 -9.35 7.26
CA GLY A 15 12.93 -8.37 8.31
C GLY A 15 12.41 -7.02 7.80
N PRO A 16 12.41 -5.97 8.64
CA PRO A 16 11.68 -4.72 8.40
C PRO A 16 12.11 -3.97 7.12
N THR A 17 13.38 -4.07 6.73
CA THR A 17 13.88 -3.49 5.49
C THR A 17 13.29 -4.18 4.25
N VAL A 18 13.05 -5.49 4.34
CA VAL A 18 12.38 -6.24 3.25
C VAL A 18 10.90 -5.89 3.20
N GLU A 19 10.22 -5.75 4.34
CA GLU A 19 8.83 -5.26 4.36
C GLU A 19 8.70 -3.86 3.76
N ARG A 20 9.70 -3.00 3.99
CA ARG A 20 9.78 -1.66 3.37
C ARG A 20 9.91 -1.76 1.85
N LEU A 21 10.77 -2.65 1.34
CA LEU A 21 10.90 -2.92 -0.10
C LEU A 21 9.59 -3.44 -0.69
N GLN A 22 8.95 -4.42 -0.04
CA GLN A 22 7.72 -5.03 -0.51
C GLN A 22 6.58 -4.01 -0.58
N ARG A 23 6.45 -3.11 0.40
CA ARG A 23 5.51 -1.98 0.36
C ARG A 23 5.82 -1.01 -0.77
N ALA A 24 7.08 -0.63 -0.95
CA ALA A 24 7.47 0.24 -2.06
C ALA A 24 7.12 -0.37 -3.42
N LEU A 25 7.39 -1.67 -3.62
CA LEU A 25 7.04 -2.36 -4.87
C LEU A 25 5.53 -2.55 -5.04
N ARG A 26 4.73 -2.68 -3.97
CA ARG A 26 3.25 -2.67 -4.07
C ARG A 26 2.69 -1.35 -4.59
N ARG A 27 3.36 -0.24 -4.29
CA ARG A 27 2.99 1.09 -4.79
C ARG A 27 3.34 1.28 -6.27
N THR A 28 4.12 0.37 -6.85
CA THR A 28 4.29 0.29 -8.30
C THR A 28 3.24 -0.64 -8.91
N PRO A 29 2.63 -0.29 -10.05
CA PRO A 29 1.57 -1.08 -10.66
C PRO A 29 2.06 -2.49 -11.05
N ASN A 30 1.16 -3.47 -10.98
CA ASN A 30 1.29 -4.83 -11.52
C ASN A 30 2.22 -5.85 -10.80
N LEU A 31 2.65 -5.63 -9.55
CA LEU A 31 3.62 -6.55 -8.92
C LEU A 31 3.08 -7.59 -7.92
N GLY A 32 1.82 -7.53 -7.48
CA GLY A 32 1.19 -8.62 -6.71
C GLY A 32 2.03 -9.18 -5.53
N ILE A 33 2.84 -8.32 -4.89
CA ILE A 33 3.83 -8.74 -3.89
C ILE A 33 3.14 -9.01 -2.54
N VAL A 34 3.55 -10.05 -1.83
CA VAL A 34 3.16 -10.26 -0.43
C VAL A 34 4.15 -9.51 0.47
N VAL A 35 3.65 -8.79 1.48
CA VAL A 35 4.49 -8.17 2.52
C VAL A 35 4.61 -9.17 3.66
N ASP A 36 5.59 -10.06 3.57
CA ASP A 36 5.91 -11.10 4.57
C ASP A 36 7.28 -10.89 5.22
N GLY A 37 8.00 -9.84 4.82
CA GLY A 37 9.34 -9.55 5.28
C GLY A 37 10.40 -10.54 4.80
N VAL A 38 10.13 -11.34 3.77
CA VAL A 38 11.06 -12.34 3.20
C VAL A 38 11.44 -11.99 1.77
N PHE A 39 12.75 -11.90 1.52
CA PHE A 39 13.28 -11.65 0.18
C PHE A 39 13.46 -13.00 -0.53
N GLY A 40 12.35 -13.53 -1.03
CA GLY A 40 12.31 -14.75 -1.84
C GLY A 40 12.44 -14.53 -3.35
N PRO A 41 12.38 -15.61 -4.16
CA PRO A 41 12.52 -15.55 -5.62
C PRO A 41 11.46 -14.67 -6.31
N GLN A 42 10.22 -14.66 -5.79
CA GLN A 42 9.17 -13.79 -6.32
C GLN A 42 9.50 -12.30 -6.13
N LEU A 43 10.07 -11.94 -4.96
CA LEU A 43 10.49 -10.56 -4.70
C LEU A 43 11.69 -10.18 -5.56
N GLU A 44 12.64 -11.10 -5.77
CA GLU A 44 13.77 -10.87 -6.67
C GLU A 44 13.33 -10.62 -8.12
N ALA A 45 12.39 -11.42 -8.63
CA ALA A 45 11.84 -11.21 -9.96
C ALA A 45 11.19 -9.82 -10.08
N ALA A 46 10.42 -9.40 -9.07
CA ALA A 46 9.79 -8.09 -9.03
C ALA A 46 10.81 -6.94 -8.96
N VAL A 47 11.89 -7.09 -8.17
CA VAL A 47 13.00 -6.13 -8.14
C VAL A 47 13.64 -6.00 -9.50
N ARG A 48 13.91 -7.11 -10.20
CA ARG A 48 14.50 -7.09 -11.54
C ARG A 48 13.58 -6.43 -12.56
N SER A 49 12.29 -6.73 -12.54
CA SER A 49 11.30 -6.07 -13.40
C SER A 49 11.24 -4.57 -13.13
N PHE A 50 11.27 -4.16 -11.86
CA PHE A 50 11.33 -2.75 -11.48
C PHE A 50 12.62 -2.08 -11.98
N GLN A 51 13.79 -2.68 -11.73
CA GLN A 51 15.09 -2.17 -12.19
C GLN A 51 15.09 -1.99 -13.71
N GLN A 52 14.56 -2.96 -14.45
CA GLN A 52 14.43 -2.89 -15.90
C GLN A 52 13.55 -1.71 -16.35
N GLY A 53 12.37 -1.56 -15.73
CA GLY A 53 11.46 -0.45 -16.03
C GLY A 53 12.01 0.93 -15.65
N ALA A 54 12.85 1.00 -14.62
CA ALA A 54 13.49 2.22 -14.14
C ALA A 54 14.84 2.53 -14.83
N GLY A 55 15.30 1.71 -15.78
CA GLY A 55 16.59 1.91 -16.46
C GLY A 55 17.82 1.72 -15.56
N LEU A 56 17.69 0.92 -14.50
CA LEU A 56 18.78 0.59 -13.57
C LEU A 56 19.50 -0.70 -13.99
N THR A 57 20.67 -0.96 -13.38
CA THR A 57 21.32 -2.27 -13.46
C THR A 57 20.39 -3.36 -12.95
N VAL A 58 20.07 -4.34 -13.81
CA VAL A 58 19.16 -5.45 -13.48
C VAL A 58 19.94 -6.60 -12.83
N ASP A 59 20.33 -6.41 -11.57
CA ASP A 59 21.09 -7.39 -10.78
C ASP A 59 20.24 -8.12 -9.72
N GLY A 60 19.02 -7.66 -9.47
CA GLY A 60 18.16 -8.18 -8.40
C GLY A 60 18.59 -7.77 -6.99
N VAL A 61 19.54 -6.84 -6.88
CA VAL A 61 20.06 -6.31 -5.61
C VAL A 61 19.49 -4.92 -5.38
N VAL A 62 18.88 -4.70 -4.21
CA VAL A 62 18.32 -3.39 -3.84
C VAL A 62 19.39 -2.58 -3.13
N GLY A 63 20.22 -1.91 -3.94
CA GLY A 63 21.22 -0.95 -3.48
C GLY A 63 20.70 0.50 -3.42
N PRO A 64 21.56 1.49 -3.09
CA PRO A 64 21.16 2.89 -2.94
C PRO A 64 20.44 3.48 -4.15
N GLN A 65 20.84 3.11 -5.37
CA GLN A 65 20.20 3.58 -6.60
C GLN A 65 18.78 3.01 -6.74
N THR A 66 18.58 1.71 -6.45
CA THR A 66 17.26 1.09 -6.47
C THR A 66 16.36 1.68 -5.38
N TRP A 67 16.90 1.90 -4.18
CA TRP A 67 16.17 2.55 -3.08
C TRP A 67 15.74 3.98 -3.40
N ALA A 68 16.57 4.74 -4.11
CA ALA A 68 16.25 6.10 -4.53
C ALA A 68 15.19 6.16 -5.63
N ALA A 69 15.14 5.15 -6.51
CA ALA A 69 14.14 5.05 -7.57
C ALA A 69 12.77 4.54 -7.07
N LEU A 70 12.76 3.77 -5.99
CA LEU A 70 11.53 3.25 -5.40
C LEU A 70 10.69 4.35 -4.74
N PRO A 71 9.35 4.26 -4.81
CA PRO A 71 8.49 5.10 -3.98
C PRO A 71 8.76 4.84 -2.49
N ASP A 72 8.31 5.75 -1.62
CA ASP A 72 8.38 5.52 -0.18
C ASP A 72 7.82 4.13 0.15
N GLY A 73 8.55 3.34 0.93
CA GLY A 73 8.08 2.04 1.42
C GLY A 73 7.64 2.07 2.88
N GLY A 74 7.48 3.27 3.46
CA GLY A 74 7.09 3.43 4.85
C GLY A 74 5.71 2.82 5.14
N PRO A 75 5.41 2.49 6.39
CA PRO A 75 4.10 1.98 6.77
C PRO A 75 3.04 2.96 6.31
N MET A 76 1.98 2.42 5.72
CA MET A 76 0.80 3.24 5.44
C MET A 76 0.30 3.82 6.77
N PRO A 77 -0.21 5.06 6.78
CA PRO A 77 -0.74 5.65 7.99
C PRO A 77 -1.84 4.74 8.54
N THR A 78 -1.76 4.44 9.83
CA THR A 78 -2.84 3.75 10.53
C THR A 78 -3.95 4.76 10.77
N LEU A 79 -5.07 4.61 10.06
CA LEU A 79 -6.23 5.47 10.26
C LEU A 79 -7.19 4.81 11.26
N HIS A 80 -7.61 5.57 12.26
CA HIS A 80 -8.54 5.13 13.29
C HIS A 80 -9.52 6.26 13.64
N ASP A 81 -10.43 6.01 14.58
CA ASP A 81 -11.37 7.02 15.08
C ASP A 81 -10.65 8.31 15.49
N GLY A 82 -11.10 9.46 14.95
CA GLY A 82 -10.47 10.76 15.17
C GLY A 82 -9.29 11.09 14.25
N SER A 83 -8.84 10.15 13.41
CA SER A 83 -7.89 10.46 12.34
C SER A 83 -8.51 11.46 11.36
N SER A 84 -7.70 12.38 10.85
CA SER A 84 -8.15 13.37 9.87
C SER A 84 -7.05 13.73 8.86
N GLY A 85 -7.45 14.31 7.74
CA GLY A 85 -6.55 14.78 6.68
C GLY A 85 -6.83 14.16 5.31
N ASP A 86 -5.93 14.39 4.37
CA ASP A 86 -6.14 14.01 2.96
C ASP A 86 -6.14 12.50 2.74
N ALA A 87 -5.45 11.74 3.59
CA ALA A 87 -5.52 10.27 3.59
C ALA A 87 -6.95 9.77 3.92
N VAL A 88 -7.62 10.42 4.87
CA VAL A 88 -9.01 10.09 5.22
C VAL A 88 -9.97 10.49 4.11
N LYS A 89 -9.78 11.65 3.47
CA LYS A 89 -10.61 12.05 2.31
C LYS A 89 -10.50 11.04 1.17
N SER A 90 -9.28 10.63 0.88
CA SER A 90 -8.99 9.68 -0.19
C SER A 90 -9.57 8.31 0.13
N LEU A 91 -9.45 7.85 1.39
CA LEU A 91 -10.15 6.66 1.88
C LEU A 91 -11.67 6.78 1.72
N GLN A 92 -12.28 7.88 2.18
CA GLN A 92 -13.72 8.12 2.06
C GLN A 92 -14.18 8.13 0.60
N LYS A 93 -13.36 8.64 -0.32
CA LYS A 93 -13.67 8.61 -1.77
C LYS A 93 -13.72 7.17 -2.29
N VAL A 94 -12.68 6.39 -2.02
CA VAL A 94 -12.65 4.97 -2.43
C VAL A 94 -13.77 4.18 -1.77
N LEU A 95 -14.02 4.43 -0.48
CA LEU A 95 -15.10 3.79 0.25
C LEU A 95 -16.50 4.21 -0.26
N SER A 96 -16.62 5.40 -0.84
CA SER A 96 -17.88 5.82 -1.48
C SER A 96 -18.05 5.15 -2.83
N THR A 97 -16.97 4.97 -3.60
CA THR A 97 -17.00 4.31 -4.92
C THR A 97 -17.39 2.84 -4.82
N GLY A 98 -16.85 2.08 -3.87
CA GLY A 98 -17.20 0.67 -3.69
C GLY A 98 -18.36 0.42 -2.72
N ALA A 99 -19.06 1.47 -2.26
CA ALA A 99 -20.19 1.33 -1.34
C ALA A 99 -21.31 0.42 -1.90
N THR A 100 -21.36 0.21 -3.21
CA THR A 100 -22.25 -0.75 -3.87
C THR A 100 -21.93 -2.21 -3.52
N ASP A 101 -20.67 -2.54 -3.24
CA ASP A 101 -20.21 -3.91 -2.98
C ASP A 101 -20.40 -4.34 -1.51
N TRP A 102 -20.19 -3.42 -0.55
CA TRP A 102 -20.33 -3.71 0.89
C TRP A 102 -21.52 -3.00 1.56
N GLY A 103 -22.27 -2.18 0.84
CA GLY A 103 -23.57 -1.64 1.26
C GLY A 103 -23.54 -0.52 2.32
N VAL A 104 -22.36 -0.03 2.70
CA VAL A 104 -22.20 1.01 3.74
C VAL A 104 -21.38 2.18 3.22
N THR A 105 -21.98 3.36 3.17
CA THR A 105 -21.31 4.59 2.74
C THR A 105 -20.57 5.26 3.91
N PRO A 106 -19.38 5.86 3.67
CA PRO A 106 -18.60 6.51 4.73
C PRO A 106 -19.17 7.88 5.16
N GLY A 107 -20.19 8.38 4.48
CA GLY A 107 -20.74 9.72 4.72
C GLY A 107 -20.09 10.78 3.82
N ALA A 108 -20.01 12.01 4.31
CA ALA A 108 -19.37 13.10 3.58
C ALA A 108 -17.85 12.89 3.48
N ILE A 109 -17.25 13.31 2.36
CA ILE A 109 -15.78 13.33 2.19
C ILE A 109 -15.24 14.59 2.87
N ASP A 110 -15.29 14.60 4.20
CA ASP A 110 -14.90 15.72 5.05
C ASP A 110 -13.45 15.61 5.56
N GLY A 111 -12.81 14.46 5.33
CA GLY A 111 -11.46 14.17 5.80
C GLY A 111 -11.41 13.88 7.29
N GLN A 112 -12.51 13.48 7.91
CA GLN A 112 -12.59 13.08 9.31
C GLN A 112 -13.09 11.63 9.42
N LEU A 113 -12.33 10.80 10.12
CA LEU A 113 -12.73 9.42 10.36
C LEU A 113 -13.68 9.40 11.56
N GLY A 114 -14.94 9.71 11.28
CA GLY A 114 -16.06 9.61 12.21
C GLY A 114 -16.76 8.24 12.18
N PRO A 115 -17.86 8.08 12.94
CA PRO A 115 -18.53 6.79 13.11
C PRO A 115 -19.11 6.20 11.82
N LYS A 116 -19.53 7.04 10.86
CA LYS A 116 -20.00 6.59 9.54
C LYS A 116 -18.84 6.05 8.69
N THR A 117 -17.72 6.78 8.62
CA THR A 117 -16.50 6.32 7.96
C THR A 117 -16.02 5.01 8.57
N LYS A 118 -15.99 4.91 9.90
CA LYS A 118 -15.61 3.68 10.61
C LYS A 118 -16.51 2.50 10.27
N ALA A 119 -17.84 2.70 10.23
CA ALA A 119 -18.77 1.64 9.84
C ALA A 119 -18.53 1.15 8.40
N SER A 120 -18.23 2.08 7.48
CA SER A 120 -17.87 1.74 6.10
C SER A 120 -16.53 0.99 6.01
N VAL A 121 -15.53 1.38 6.81
CA VAL A 121 -14.25 0.64 6.95
C VAL A 121 -14.50 -0.79 7.45
N ILE A 122 -15.31 -0.98 8.49
CA ILE A 122 -15.63 -2.32 9.02
C ILE A 122 -16.33 -3.18 7.94
N ALA A 123 -17.26 -2.59 7.19
CA ALA A 123 -17.95 -3.27 6.09
C ALA A 123 -16.97 -3.67 4.98
N PHE A 124 -16.04 -2.78 4.62
CA PHE A 124 -14.96 -3.05 3.67
C PHE A 124 -14.03 -4.16 4.16
N GLN A 125 -13.61 -4.11 5.42
CA GLN A 125 -12.77 -5.14 6.05
C GLN A 125 -13.45 -6.51 6.02
N LYS A 126 -14.75 -6.54 6.33
CA LYS A 126 -15.57 -7.75 6.26
C LYS A 126 -15.62 -8.31 4.84
N TRP A 127 -15.82 -7.45 3.85
CA TRP A 127 -15.83 -7.83 2.43
C TRP A 127 -14.46 -8.35 1.97
N GLY A 128 -13.37 -7.70 2.41
CA GLY A 128 -11.99 -8.08 2.10
C GLY A 128 -11.45 -9.26 2.91
N GLY A 129 -12.22 -9.81 3.85
CA GLY A 129 -11.81 -10.94 4.68
C GLY A 129 -10.67 -10.63 5.66
N VAL A 130 -10.50 -9.37 6.06
CA VAL A 130 -9.49 -8.93 7.05
C VAL A 130 -10.12 -8.62 8.40
N THR A 131 -9.29 -8.35 9.42
CA THR A 131 -9.74 -7.99 10.76
C THR A 131 -10.72 -6.81 10.73
N GLN A 132 -11.89 -6.98 11.35
CA GLN A 132 -13.00 -6.02 11.37
C GLN A 132 -12.93 -5.08 12.58
N ASP A 133 -11.79 -4.42 12.76
CA ASP A 133 -11.51 -3.53 13.91
C ASP A 133 -11.87 -2.06 13.65
N GLY A 134 -12.19 -1.71 12.40
CA GLY A 134 -12.41 -0.32 11.99
C GLY A 134 -11.13 0.51 11.94
N ILE A 135 -9.96 -0.14 11.96
CA ILE A 135 -8.63 0.48 11.86
C ILE A 135 -8.06 0.18 10.46
N VAL A 136 -7.71 1.23 9.73
CA VAL A 136 -7.07 1.09 8.41
C VAL A 136 -5.56 1.00 8.59
N GLY A 137 -5.07 -0.21 8.89
CA GLY A 137 -3.63 -0.56 8.91
C GLY A 137 -3.22 -1.36 7.66
N ASP A 138 -1.98 -1.86 7.62
CA ASP A 138 -1.41 -2.54 6.44
C ASP A 138 -2.29 -3.68 5.88
N GLN A 139 -2.96 -4.44 6.75
CA GLN A 139 -3.90 -5.50 6.34
C GLN A 139 -5.09 -4.93 5.55
N THR A 140 -5.67 -3.83 6.03
CA THR A 140 -6.79 -3.14 5.38
C THR A 140 -6.35 -2.44 4.09
N TRP A 141 -5.17 -1.83 4.09
CA TRP A 141 -4.57 -1.19 2.91
C TRP A 141 -4.26 -2.18 1.78
N ALA A 142 -3.91 -3.41 2.14
CA ALA A 142 -3.59 -4.48 1.20
C ALA A 142 -4.82 -5.15 0.57
N VAL A 143 -6.03 -4.86 1.03
CA VAL A 143 -7.25 -5.46 0.46
C VAL A 143 -7.40 -5.04 -1.01
N SER A 144 -7.50 -6.05 -1.89
CA SER A 144 -7.71 -5.87 -3.33
C SER A 144 -9.14 -5.45 -3.63
N LEU A 145 -9.30 -4.35 -4.37
CA LEU A 145 -10.56 -3.94 -4.94
C LEU A 145 -10.79 -4.73 -6.24
N HIS A 146 -11.69 -5.71 -6.20
CA HIS A 146 -12.10 -6.54 -7.35
C HIS A 146 -12.45 -5.72 -8.59
N ALA A 147 -12.87 -4.46 -8.45
CA ALA A 147 -13.26 -3.57 -9.54
C ALA A 147 -12.09 -2.94 -10.33
N ALA A 148 -10.82 -3.10 -9.91
CA ALA A 148 -9.70 -2.37 -10.55
C ALA A 148 -8.36 -3.13 -10.65
N SER A 149 -8.26 -4.39 -10.20
CA SER A 149 -6.95 -5.06 -10.00
C SER A 149 -5.96 -4.19 -9.20
N ALA A 150 -6.50 -3.38 -8.28
CA ALA A 150 -5.78 -2.40 -7.49
C ALA A 150 -6.09 -2.62 -6.01
N THR A 151 -5.12 -2.39 -5.12
CA THR A 151 -5.36 -2.43 -3.68
C THR A 151 -5.93 -1.10 -3.20
N LEU A 152 -6.52 -1.07 -1.99
CA LEU A 152 -6.94 0.17 -1.34
C LEU A 152 -5.80 1.19 -1.28
N GLU A 153 -4.58 0.72 -1.02
CA GLU A 153 -3.33 1.51 -1.08
C GLU A 153 -3.13 2.21 -2.43
N THR A 154 -3.29 1.50 -3.55
CA THR A 154 -3.17 2.07 -4.89
C THR A 154 -4.31 3.05 -5.21
N ALA A 155 -5.54 2.73 -4.80
CA ALA A 155 -6.73 3.53 -5.11
C ALA A 155 -6.84 4.83 -4.31
N VAL A 156 -6.36 4.83 -3.06
CA VAL A 156 -6.23 6.04 -2.24
C VAL A 156 -5.18 6.99 -2.79
N GLY A 157 -4.35 6.54 -3.72
CA GLY A 157 -3.54 7.42 -4.53
C GLY A 157 -2.58 8.23 -3.68
N LEU A 158 -1.70 7.55 -2.94
CA LEU A 158 -0.38 8.12 -2.68
C LEU A 158 0.42 8.15 -3.99
N ASN A 159 -0.13 8.82 -5.01
CA ASN A 159 0.54 9.20 -6.23
C ASN A 159 1.58 10.24 -5.82
N PHE A 160 2.76 9.80 -5.39
CA PHE A 160 3.95 10.58 -5.65
C PHE A 160 4.17 10.48 -7.16
N VAL A 161 3.47 11.36 -7.89
CA VAL A 161 3.81 11.69 -9.26
C VAL A 161 5.29 12.04 -9.24
N ILE A 162 6.05 11.23 -9.97
CA ILE A 162 7.43 11.53 -10.32
C ILE A 162 7.34 12.78 -11.21
N GLY A 163 7.69 13.92 -10.65
CA GLY A 163 8.05 15.13 -11.39
C GLY A 163 9.56 15.27 -11.37
#